data_AF-A0A2I0H1U6-F1
#
_entry.id   AF-A0A2I0H1U6-F1
#
_cell.length_a   1.000
_cell.length_b   1.000
_cell.length_c   1.000
_cell.angle_alpha   90.00
_cell.angle_beta   90.00
_cell.angle_gamma   90.00
#
_symmetry.space_group_name_H-M   'P 1'
#
loop_
_entity.id
_entity.type
_entity.pdbx_description
1 polymer ?
#
loop_
_entity_poly.entity_id
_entity_poly.type
_entity_poly.pdbx_seq_one_letter_code
_entity_poly.pdbx_strand_id
1 'polypeptide(L)'
;MVTGRSPGGGVPDTSAGGETENRGLTSWVKQKMNGEVPTATRIEEIVDHSIEGGYDVKKVEVLVAVALHCVADDKDDRPTMSQVVEMLHRCTNEAEI
;
A
#
# COMPACT_ATOMS: atom_id res chain seq x y z
N MET A 1 7.22 7.13 3.25
CA MET A 1 6.23 6.64 2.26
C MET A 1 6.26 5.12 2.31
N VAL A 2 5.12 4.42 2.22
CA VAL A 2 5.04 2.97 2.52
C VAL A 2 6.01 2.13 1.71
N THR A 3 6.12 2.35 0.39
CA THR A 3 6.86 1.45 -0.52
C THR A 3 8.27 1.91 -0.89
N GLY A 4 8.65 3.15 -0.57
CA GLY A 4 9.95 3.72 -0.97
C GLY A 4 10.14 3.97 -2.48
N ARG A 5 9.15 3.61 -3.30
CA ARG A 5 9.23 3.65 -4.76
C ARG A 5 8.62 4.93 -5.32
N SER A 6 9.21 5.42 -6.41
CA SER A 6 8.66 6.55 -7.16
C SER A 6 7.44 6.12 -8.00
N PRO A 7 6.34 6.89 -8.06
CA PRO A 7 5.14 6.50 -8.81
C PRO A 7 5.35 6.30 -10.31
N GLY A 8 6.29 7.03 -10.91
CA GLY A 8 6.63 6.95 -12.33
C GLY A 8 7.81 6.03 -12.66
N GLY A 9 8.44 5.43 -11.64
CA GLY A 9 9.47 4.41 -11.86
C GLY A 9 8.80 3.07 -12.10
N GLY A 10 9.13 2.39 -13.21
CA GLY A 10 8.63 1.04 -13.46
C GLY A 10 8.96 0.13 -12.27
N VAL A 11 7.98 -0.69 -11.86
CA VAL A 11 8.20 -1.66 -10.78
C VAL A 11 8.77 -2.94 -11.40
N PRO A 12 10.01 -3.35 -11.05
CA PRO A 12 10.54 -4.62 -11.54
C PRO A 12 9.75 -5.78 -10.91
N ASP A 13 9.15 -6.63 -11.74
CA ASP A 13 8.59 -7.90 -11.28
C ASP A 13 9.73 -8.81 -10.82
N THR A 14 9.65 -9.26 -9.56
CA THR A 14 10.60 -10.22 -8.98
C THR A 14 10.37 -11.66 -9.45
N SER A 15 9.47 -11.90 -10.42
CA SER A 15 9.34 -13.20 -11.08
C SER A 15 10.43 -13.36 -12.13
N ALA A 16 11.38 -14.25 -11.86
CA ALA A 16 12.46 -14.62 -12.77
C ALA A 16 11.93 -14.98 -14.18
N GLY A 17 12.22 -14.14 -15.17
CA GLY A 17 12.01 -14.42 -16.60
C GLY A 17 10.64 -14.01 -17.14
N GLY A 18 10.48 -12.72 -17.43
CA GLY A 18 9.33 -12.21 -18.18
C GLY A 18 9.51 -10.71 -18.44
N GLU A 19 9.16 -10.30 -19.65
CA GLU A 19 9.22 -8.92 -20.15
C GLU A 19 8.80 -7.85 -19.12
N THR A 20 9.58 -6.77 -19.06
CA THR A 20 9.39 -5.64 -18.13
C THR A 20 8.16 -4.86 -18.55
N GLU A 21 6.98 -5.37 -18.21
CA GLU A 21 5.77 -4.58 -18.34
C GLU A 21 5.92 -3.40 -17.38
N ASN A 22 5.87 -2.17 -17.89
CA ASN A 22 5.98 -0.96 -17.08
C ASN A 22 4.70 -0.79 -16.26
N ARG A 23 4.56 -1.63 -15.23
CA ARG A 23 3.40 -1.64 -14.37
C ARG A 23 3.49 -0.46 -13.42
N GLY A 24 2.46 0.39 -13.45
CA GLY A 24 2.34 1.50 -12.51
C GLY A 24 2.28 0.99 -11.06
N LEU A 25 2.89 1.74 -10.14
CA LEU A 25 3.01 1.37 -8.73
C LEU A 25 1.67 0.97 -8.09
N THR A 26 0.59 1.69 -8.41
CA THR A 26 -0.75 1.41 -7.89
C THR A 26 -1.28 0.03 -8.32
N SER A 27 -1.07 -0.34 -9.59
CA SER A 27 -1.48 -1.63 -10.12
C SER A 27 -0.68 -2.77 -9.47
N TRP A 28 0.61 -2.56 -9.24
CA TRP A 28 1.45 -3.54 -8.57
C TRP A 28 1.02 -3.77 -7.12
N VAL A 29 0.78 -2.70 -6.35
CA VAL A 29 0.27 -2.80 -4.97
C VAL A 29 -1.10 -3.51 -4.94
N LYS A 30 -2.02 -3.17 -5.85
CA LYS A 30 -3.33 -3.84 -5.98
C LYS A 30 -3.17 -5.36 -6.18
N GLN A 31 -2.25 -5.81 -7.04
CA GLN A 31 -2.01 -7.24 -7.23
C GLN A 31 -1.41 -7.90 -6.00
N LYS A 32 -0.37 -7.30 -5.41
CA LYS A 32 0.29 -7.85 -4.22
C LYS A 32 -0.70 -8.04 -3.07
N MET A 33 -1.68 -7.14 -2.96
CA MET A 33 -2.71 -7.21 -1.94
C MET A 33 -3.88 -8.16 -2.26
N ASN A 34 -3.97 -8.75 -3.45
CA ASN A 34 -5.09 -9.61 -3.86
C ASN A 34 -4.80 -11.14 -3.78
N GLY A 35 -3.79 -11.55 -3.01
CA GLY A 35 -3.39 -12.96 -2.88
C GLY A 35 -4.26 -13.80 -1.93
N GLU A 36 -3.80 -15.02 -1.64
CA GLU A 36 -4.37 -15.93 -0.62
C GLU A 36 -3.52 -15.98 0.67
N VAL A 37 -2.25 -15.55 0.57
CA VAL A 37 -1.26 -15.51 1.67
C VAL A 37 -1.66 -14.51 2.76
N PRO A 38 -1.28 -14.66 4.05
CA PRO A 38 -1.61 -13.66 5.08
C PRO A 38 -1.24 -12.22 4.69
N THR A 39 -2.08 -11.24 5.08
CA THR A 39 -1.87 -9.81 4.77
C THR A 39 -0.51 -9.30 5.24
N ALA A 40 -0.02 -9.77 6.40
CA ALA A 40 1.29 -9.42 6.92
C ALA A 40 2.43 -9.72 5.92
N THR A 41 2.41 -10.90 5.30
CA THR A 41 3.41 -11.29 4.29
C THR A 41 3.30 -10.42 3.04
N ARG A 42 2.07 -10.07 2.60
CA ARG A 42 1.87 -9.15 1.47
C ARG A 42 2.40 -7.75 1.78
N ILE A 43 2.23 -7.29 3.01
CA ILE A 43 2.76 -6.00 3.49
C ILE A 43 4.27 -6.00 3.47
N GLU A 44 4.92 -7.05 3.98
CA GLU A 44 6.38 -7.20 3.95
C GLU A 44 6.94 -7.08 2.53
N GLU A 45 6.25 -7.64 1.52
CA GLU A 45 6.68 -7.55 0.12
C GLU A 45 6.62 -6.12 -0.46
N ILE A 46 5.72 -5.28 0.04
CA ILE A 46 5.50 -3.94 -0.52
C ILE A 46 6.16 -2.82 0.27
N VAL A 47 6.48 -3.03 1.54
CA VAL A 47 7.05 -2.01 2.41
C VAL A 47 8.48 -1.66 1.99
N ASP A 48 8.83 -0.40 2.16
CA ASP A 48 10.17 0.11 1.98
C ASP A 48 11.11 -0.56 3.00
N HIS A 49 12.06 -1.34 2.48
CA HIS A 49 13.01 -2.07 3.29
C HIS A 49 14.04 -1.14 3.97
N SER A 50 14.09 0.14 3.59
CA SER A 50 14.91 1.15 4.28
C SER A 50 14.24 1.74 5.53
N ILE A 51 13.03 1.31 5.90
CA ILE A 51 12.39 1.77 7.14
C ILE A 51 13.14 1.18 8.34
N GLU A 52 13.93 2.02 9.00
CA GLU A 52 14.62 1.69 10.24
C GLU A 52 13.65 1.72 11.44
N GLY A 53 13.88 0.86 12.43
CA GLY A 53 13.07 0.80 13.65
C GLY A 53 11.81 -0.08 13.55
N GLY A 54 11.58 -0.72 12.40
CA GLY A 54 10.43 -1.58 12.16
C GLY A 54 9.13 -0.79 11.96
N TYR A 55 8.03 -1.52 11.75
CA TYR A 55 6.72 -0.92 11.54
C TYR A 55 5.63 -1.81 12.15
N ASP A 56 4.53 -1.17 12.54
CA ASP A 56 3.33 -1.89 12.94
C ASP A 56 2.57 -2.32 11.68
N VAL A 57 2.51 -3.64 11.47
CA VAL A 57 1.84 -4.26 10.31
C VAL A 57 0.39 -3.79 10.20
N LYS A 58 -0.34 -3.64 11.32
CA LYS A 58 -1.74 -3.19 11.29
C LYS A 58 -1.84 -1.74 10.84
N LYS A 59 -0.96 -0.87 11.32
CA LYS A 59 -0.93 0.54 10.87
C LYS A 59 -0.63 0.63 9.37
N VAL A 60 0.33 -0.17 8.89
CA VAL A 60 0.63 -0.22 7.45
C VAL A 60 -0.53 -0.79 6.64
N GLU A 61 -1.22 -1.81 7.15
CA GLU A 61 -2.42 -2.36 6.53
C GLU A 61 -3.49 -1.28 6.30
N VAL A 62 -3.77 -0.47 7.32
CA VAL A 62 -4.76 0.61 7.18
C VAL A 62 -4.25 1.70 6.24
N LEU A 63 -2.96 2.07 6.29
CA LEU A 63 -2.39 3.03 5.33
C LEU A 63 -2.54 2.55 3.87
N VAL A 64 -2.30 1.26 3.62
CA VAL A 64 -2.47 0.66 2.30
C VAL A 64 -3.95 0.67 1.90
N ALA A 65 -4.86 0.30 2.80
CA ALA A 65 -6.29 0.34 2.54
C ALA A 65 -6.75 1.76 2.17
N VAL A 66 -6.38 2.77 2.95
CA VAL A 66 -6.70 4.18 2.68
C VAL A 66 -6.13 4.60 1.32
N ALA A 67 -4.89 4.24 1.01
CA ALA A 67 -4.27 4.54 -0.27
C ALA A 67 -5.04 3.90 -1.44
N LEU A 68 -5.46 2.63 -1.31
CA LEU A 68 -6.24 1.92 -2.32
C LEU A 68 -7.61 2.55 -2.56
N HIS A 69 -8.30 3.01 -1.51
CA HIS A 69 -9.54 3.78 -1.64
C HIS A 69 -9.31 5.11 -2.37
N CYS A 70 -8.23 5.83 -2.08
CA CYS A 70 -7.91 7.10 -2.74
C CYS A 70 -7.64 6.96 -4.25
N VAL A 71 -7.15 5.79 -4.68
CA VAL A 71 -6.85 5.47 -6.09
C VAL A 71 -7.84 4.48 -6.70
N ALA A 72 -9.07 4.46 -6.16
CA ALA A 72 -10.16 3.72 -6.76
C ALA A 72 -10.37 4.16 -8.21
N ASP A 73 -10.67 3.21 -9.10
CA ASP A 73 -10.83 3.48 -10.52
C ASP A 73 -12.09 4.33 -10.76
N ASP A 74 -13.19 3.98 -10.09
CA ASP A 74 -14.37 4.85 -9.99
C ASP A 74 -14.04 6.09 -9.15
N LYS A 75 -14.44 7.26 -9.65
CA LYS A 75 -14.28 8.54 -8.96
C LYS A 75 -15.20 8.64 -7.74
N ASP A 76 -16.36 8.00 -7.78
CA ASP A 76 -17.41 8.14 -6.77
C ASP A 76 -17.10 7.27 -5.54
N ASP A 77 -16.24 6.25 -5.70
CA ASP A 77 -15.68 5.42 -4.62
C ASP A 77 -14.51 6.11 -3.87
N ARG A 78 -13.96 7.20 -4.42
CA ARG A 78 -12.82 7.89 -3.81
C ARG A 78 -13.29 8.72 -2.62
N PRO A 79 -12.63 8.60 -1.46
CA PRO A 79 -12.99 9.39 -0.29
C PRO A 79 -12.66 10.87 -0.51
N THR A 80 -13.42 11.73 0.15
CA THR A 80 -13.06 13.14 0.32
C THR A 80 -11.83 13.26 1.22
N MET A 81 -11.06 14.35 1.09
CA MET A 81 -9.90 14.57 1.96
C MET A 81 -10.23 14.60 3.45
N SER A 82 -11.43 15.07 3.84
CA SER A 82 -11.89 15.02 5.22
C SER A 82 -12.05 13.58 5.72
N GLN A 83 -12.63 12.70 4.90
CA GLN A 83 -12.74 11.27 5.23
C GLN A 83 -11.35 10.60 5.28
N VAL A 84 -10.42 10.97 4.38
CA VAL A 84 -9.03 10.48 4.43
C VAL A 84 -8.38 10.82 5.77
N VAL A 85 -8.48 12.07 6.21
CA VAL A 85 -7.93 12.51 7.49
C VAL A 85 -8.56 11.75 8.67
N GLU A 86 -9.88 11.56 8.65
CA GLU A 86 -10.58 10.80 9.69
C GLU A 86 -10.10 9.34 9.76
N MET A 87 -9.98 8.67 8.61
CA MET A 87 -9.45 7.31 8.53
C MET A 87 -8.03 7.22 9.10
N LEU A 88 -7.15 8.17 8.76
CA LEU A 88 -5.76 8.21 9.26
C LEU A 88 -5.66 8.48 10.75
N HIS A 89 -6.54 9.33 11.31
CA HIS A 89 -6.57 9.58 12.75
C HIS A 89 -6.95 8.33 13.53
N ARG A 90 -7.88 7.52 13.01
CA ARG A 90 -8.27 6.26 13.65
C ARG A 90 -7.11 5.26 13.72
N CYS A 91 -6.22 5.22 12.73
CA CYS A 91 -5.00 4.40 12.76
C CYS A 91 -4.02 4.80 13.86
N THR A 92 -4.02 6.07 14.25
CA THR A 92 -3.06 6.61 15.24
C THR A 92 -3.54 6.29 16.67
N ASN A 93 -4.86 6.27 16.88
CA ASN A 93 -5.48 6.14 18.18
C ASN A 93 -5.60 4.69 18.69
N GLU A 94 -5.31 3.68 17.87
CA GLU A 94 -5.23 2.26 18.31
C GLU A 94 -3.98 1.96 19.17
N ALA A 95 -3.08 2.93 19.35
CA ALA A 95 -1.87 2.78 20.17
C ALA A 95 -2.00 3.36 21.60
N GLU A 96 -3.16 3.91 21.98
CA GLU A 96 -3.37 4.55 23.30
C GLU A 96 -4.59 4.02 24.09
N ILE A 97 -5.01 2.77 23.89
CA ILE A 97 -5.95 2.08 24.80
C ILE A 97 -5.38 0.73 25.24
#